data_AF-A0JSN1-F1
#
_entry.id   AF-A0JSN1-F1
#
_cell.length_a   1.000
_cell.length_b   1.000
_cell.length_c   1.000
_cell.angle_alpha   90.00
_cell.angle_beta   90.00
_cell.angle_gamma   90.00
#
_symmetry.space_group_name_H-M   'P 1'
#
loop_
_entity.id
_entity.type
_entity.pdbx_description
1 polymer ?
#
loop_
_entity_poly.entity_id
_entity_poly.type
_entity_poly.pdbx_seq_one_letter_code
_entity_poly.pdbx_strand_id
1 'polypeptide(L)'
;MKKWLVPTAVLASIFAAAAPAAAAPSGPPITVDGPATFTSCGFPVTGEVTGKAKNITTPSGDVISTSPALKVTLTGPNGKPLKLVITGVLFFSFPSENVIEVKATGNNLLQLPSPAGLFLTRGNVNFSVDSQGNELRRFSGSGTATNVCDLLGP
;
A
#
# COMPACT_ATOMS: atom_id res chain seq x y z
N MET A 1 30.19 -12.56 -12.02
CA MET A 1 29.86 -13.67 -11.11
C MET A 1 28.35 -13.63 -10.87
N LYS A 2 27.70 -14.78 -11.08
CA LYS A 2 26.31 -15.20 -10.82
C LYS A 2 25.21 -14.10 -10.75
N LYS A 3 24.45 -13.96 -11.85
CA LYS A 3 23.13 -13.30 -11.90
C LYS A 3 22.14 -14.13 -11.08
N TRP A 4 21.53 -13.58 -10.04
CA TRP A 4 20.55 -14.29 -9.19
C TRP A 4 19.14 -13.77 -9.42
N LEU A 5 18.23 -14.69 -9.72
CA LEU A 5 16.80 -14.49 -9.85
C LEU A 5 16.22 -14.12 -8.49
N VAL A 6 15.62 -12.94 -8.38
CA VAL A 6 14.77 -12.56 -7.24
C VAL A 6 13.43 -13.27 -7.42
N PRO A 7 12.93 -14.01 -6.41
CA PRO A 7 11.66 -14.71 -6.51
C PRO A 7 10.52 -13.67 -6.56
N THR A 8 9.79 -13.69 -7.68
CA THR A 8 8.60 -12.89 -7.93
C THR A 8 7.44 -13.40 -7.07
N ALA A 9 7.31 -12.90 -5.84
CA ALA A 9 6.18 -13.23 -4.97
C ALA A 9 5.43 -11.96 -4.52
N VAL A 10 4.49 -11.56 -5.37
CA VAL A 10 3.18 -10.94 -5.08
C VAL A 10 3.08 -9.96 -3.88
N LEU A 11 3.26 -8.67 -4.18
CA LEU A 11 2.47 -7.59 -3.57
C LEU A 11 1.86 -6.77 -4.71
N ALA A 12 0.80 -7.30 -5.33
CA ALA A 12 0.08 -6.59 -6.40
C ALA A 12 -1.14 -5.86 -5.82
N SER A 13 -0.93 -4.61 -5.42
CA SER A 13 -1.97 -3.58 -5.46
C SER A 13 -1.29 -2.23 -5.62
N ILE A 14 -1.32 -1.73 -6.86
CA ILE A 14 -0.77 -0.45 -7.35
C ILE A 14 0.77 -0.37 -7.32
N PHE A 15 1.46 -1.33 -7.94
CA PHE A 15 2.82 -1.09 -8.46
C PHE A 15 2.72 -0.85 -9.96
N ALA A 16 2.80 0.40 -10.39
CA ALA A 16 3.30 0.68 -11.73
C ALA A 16 4.73 0.11 -11.81
N ALA A 17 4.91 -0.86 -12.70
CA ALA A 17 6.16 -1.55 -13.06
C ALA A 17 7.46 -1.01 -12.43
N ALA A 18 8.03 -1.76 -11.49
CA ALA A 18 9.42 -1.58 -11.05
C ALA A 18 10.37 -2.24 -12.06
N ALA A 19 10.95 -1.42 -12.94
CA ALA A 19 12.16 -1.74 -13.71
C ALA A 19 13.40 -1.77 -12.79
N PRO A 20 14.52 -2.42 -13.17
CA PRO A 20 15.68 -2.60 -12.28
C PRO A 20 16.27 -1.26 -11.86
N ALA A 21 16.74 -1.21 -10.60
CA ALA A 21 17.35 -0.10 -9.87
C ALA A 21 17.99 0.99 -10.76
N ALA A 22 17.16 1.89 -11.26
CA ALA A 22 17.56 3.21 -11.70
C ALA A 22 17.50 4.13 -10.48
N ALA A 23 18.44 5.07 -10.39
CA ALA A 23 18.44 6.13 -9.39
C ALA A 23 17.02 6.67 -9.14
N ALA A 24 16.71 6.95 -7.87
CA ALA A 24 15.41 7.46 -7.43
C ALA A 24 14.80 8.42 -8.44
N PRO A 25 13.50 8.34 -8.77
CA PRO A 25 12.88 9.33 -9.62
C PRO A 25 13.01 10.69 -8.93
N SER A 26 13.95 11.51 -9.39
CA SER A 26 14.15 12.89 -8.95
C SER A 26 13.06 13.84 -9.50
N GLY A 27 12.06 13.28 -10.20
CA GLY A 27 10.93 14.03 -10.76
C GLY A 27 9.85 14.42 -9.74
N PRO A 28 8.95 15.33 -10.11
CA PRO A 28 7.75 15.65 -9.33
C PRO A 28 6.85 14.40 -9.17
N PRO A 29 5.88 14.42 -8.23
CA PRO A 29 4.88 13.37 -8.12
C PRO A 29 4.17 13.13 -9.45
N ILE A 30 3.99 11.85 -9.79
CA ILE A 30 3.34 11.41 -11.03
C ILE A 30 1.84 11.26 -10.82
N THR A 31 1.07 11.47 -11.88
CA THR A 31 -0.37 11.19 -11.89
C THR A 31 -0.61 9.68 -11.92
N VAL A 32 -1.54 9.18 -11.11
CA VAL A 32 -1.87 7.75 -10.96
C VAL A 32 -3.37 7.50 -11.17
N ASP A 33 -3.96 8.23 -12.11
CA ASP A 33 -5.39 8.17 -12.40
C ASP A 33 -5.75 6.85 -13.08
N GLY A 34 -6.83 6.22 -12.63
CA GLY A 34 -7.39 5.05 -13.29
C GLY A 34 -8.02 4.02 -12.36
N PRO A 35 -8.50 2.92 -12.94
CA PRO A 35 -9.15 1.86 -12.20
C PRO A 35 -8.14 1.06 -11.37
N ALA A 36 -8.58 0.62 -10.19
CA ALA A 36 -7.89 -0.28 -9.29
C ALA A 36 -8.79 -1.46 -8.91
N THR A 37 -8.20 -2.58 -8.52
CA THR A 37 -8.95 -3.74 -8.02
C THR A 37 -8.30 -4.24 -6.73
N PHE A 38 -9.14 -4.52 -5.74
CA PHE A 38 -8.74 -5.01 -4.44
C PHE A 38 -9.44 -6.36 -4.20
N THR A 39 -8.66 -7.38 -3.88
CA THR A 39 -9.13 -8.76 -3.67
C THR A 39 -9.03 -9.20 -2.21
N SER A 40 -8.53 -8.32 -1.35
CA SER A 40 -8.29 -8.58 0.07
C SER A 40 -9.55 -8.65 0.93
N CYS A 41 -10.72 -8.29 0.40
CA CYS A 41 -11.99 -8.35 1.14
C CYS A 41 -12.71 -9.69 1.05
N GLY A 42 -12.18 -10.69 0.32
CA GLY A 42 -12.88 -11.96 0.05
C GLY A 42 -13.97 -11.87 -1.02
N PHE A 43 -14.25 -10.66 -1.50
CA PHE A 43 -15.10 -10.33 -2.64
C PHE A 43 -14.43 -9.26 -3.50
N PRO A 44 -14.79 -9.12 -4.79
CA PRO A 44 -14.19 -8.11 -5.64
C PRO A 44 -14.59 -6.70 -5.20
N VAL A 45 -13.59 -5.86 -4.96
CA VAL A 45 -13.77 -4.41 -4.78
C VAL A 45 -13.08 -3.70 -5.94
N THR A 46 -13.83 -2.89 -6.66
CA THR A 46 -13.28 -1.99 -7.69
C THR A 46 -13.00 -0.63 -7.07
N GLY A 47 -11.98 0.05 -7.59
CA GLY A 47 -11.59 1.38 -7.17
C GLY A 47 -11.40 2.29 -8.36
N GLU A 48 -11.74 3.56 -8.21
CA GLU A 48 -11.27 4.64 -9.09
C GLU A 48 -10.31 5.51 -8.31
N VAL A 49 -9.09 5.61 -8.79
CA VAL A 49 -8.02 6.38 -8.18
C VAL A 49 -7.81 7.65 -8.98
N THR A 50 -7.67 8.78 -8.31
CA THR A 50 -7.36 10.06 -8.95
C THR A 50 -6.43 10.89 -8.09
N GLY A 51 -5.33 11.38 -8.65
CA GLY A 51 -4.39 12.26 -7.98
C GLY A 51 -2.94 11.90 -8.30
N LYS A 52 -2.06 12.14 -7.33
CA LYS A 52 -0.63 11.97 -7.52
C LYS A 52 -0.02 11.06 -6.47
N ALA A 53 1.03 10.35 -6.86
CA ALA A 53 1.86 9.57 -5.96
C ALA A 53 3.35 9.78 -6.28
N LYS A 54 4.20 9.55 -5.28
CA LYS A 54 5.66 9.51 -5.47
C LYS A 54 6.29 8.51 -4.53
N ASN A 55 7.15 7.65 -5.09
CA ASN A 55 8.05 6.80 -4.33
C ASN A 55 9.46 7.41 -4.36
N ILE A 56 10.09 7.46 -3.20
CA ILE A 56 11.44 7.99 -3.00
C ILE A 56 12.27 6.86 -2.39
N THR A 57 13.24 6.36 -3.13
CA THR A 57 14.23 5.41 -2.60
C THR A 57 15.39 6.20 -2.01
N THR A 58 15.69 5.95 -0.75
CA THR A 58 16.80 6.57 -0.02
C THR A 58 18.13 5.88 -0.35
N PRO A 59 19.29 6.51 -0.07
CA PRO A 59 20.60 5.87 -0.27
C PRO A 59 20.80 4.57 0.55
N SER A 60 20.10 4.40 1.68
CA SER A 60 20.11 3.16 2.47
C SER A 60 19.26 2.04 1.87
N GLY A 61 18.45 2.33 0.85
CA GLY A 61 17.54 1.38 0.22
C GLY A 61 16.10 1.43 0.77
N ASP A 62 15.83 2.21 1.82
CA ASP A 62 14.48 2.42 2.34
C ASP A 62 13.61 3.17 1.32
N VAL A 63 12.30 2.94 1.34
CA VAL A 63 11.35 3.56 0.41
C VAL A 63 10.35 4.43 1.16
N ILE A 64 10.15 5.65 0.68
CA ILE A 64 9.10 6.57 1.16
C ILE A 64 8.07 6.69 0.05
N SER A 65 6.84 6.25 0.31
CA SER A 65 5.70 6.42 -0.60
C SER A 65 4.80 7.54 -0.10
N THR A 66 4.51 8.50 -0.96
CA THR A 66 3.67 9.67 -0.64
C THR A 66 2.49 9.73 -1.60
N SER A 67 1.31 9.99 -1.07
CA SER A 67 0.07 10.11 -1.84
C SER A 67 -0.65 11.41 -1.46
N PRO A 68 -0.16 12.59 -1.90
CA PRO A 68 -0.72 13.87 -1.49
C PRO A 68 -2.12 14.07 -2.07
N ALA A 69 -3.13 14.00 -1.21
CA ALA A 69 -4.54 14.19 -1.54
C ALA A 69 -5.05 13.25 -2.65
N LEU A 70 -4.54 12.02 -2.69
CA LEU A 70 -4.97 10.99 -3.62
C LEU A 70 -6.41 10.58 -3.27
N LYS A 71 -7.32 10.70 -4.24
CA LYS A 71 -8.73 10.32 -4.07
C LYS A 71 -8.90 8.88 -4.50
N VAL A 72 -9.61 8.11 -3.69
CA VAL A 72 -9.96 6.71 -4.00
C VAL A 72 -11.46 6.55 -3.80
N THR A 73 -12.17 6.11 -4.83
CA THR A 73 -13.59 5.74 -4.74
C THR A 73 -13.69 4.23 -4.86
N LEU A 74 -14.00 3.56 -3.76
CA LEU A 74 -14.15 2.11 -3.70
C LEU A 74 -15.61 1.71 -3.90
N THR A 75 -15.86 0.66 -4.67
CA THR A 75 -17.19 0.09 -4.87
C THR A 75 -17.10 -1.42 -4.70
N GLY A 76 -17.90 -1.96 -3.77
CA GLY A 76 -18.02 -3.39 -3.55
C GLY A 76 -19.41 -3.92 -3.96
N PRO A 77 -19.73 -5.18 -3.62
CA PRO A 77 -20.99 -5.83 -3.98
C PRO A 77 -22.24 -5.11 -3.47
N ASN A 78 -22.13 -4.33 -2.40
CA ASN A 78 -23.26 -3.56 -1.87
C ASN A 78 -23.66 -2.36 -2.76
N GLY A 79 -22.86 -2.05 -3.79
CA GLY A 79 -23.10 -0.97 -4.75
C GLY A 79 -22.93 0.45 -4.18
N LYS A 80 -22.58 0.60 -2.89
CA LYS A 80 -22.43 1.90 -2.23
C LYS A 80 -20.98 2.38 -2.35
N PRO A 81 -20.72 3.53 -2.99
CA PRO A 81 -19.37 4.02 -3.15
C PRO A 81 -18.80 4.55 -1.81
N LEU A 82 -17.62 4.08 -1.42
CA LEU A 82 -16.82 4.61 -0.32
C LEU A 82 -15.75 5.56 -0.88
N LYS A 83 -15.90 6.85 -0.60
CA LYS A 83 -14.96 7.89 -1.05
C LYS A 83 -13.93 8.20 0.03
N LEU A 84 -12.66 8.09 -0.32
CA LEU A 84 -11.52 8.29 0.57
C LEU A 84 -10.58 9.35 -0.02
N VAL A 85 -9.99 10.16 0.84
CA VAL A 85 -8.89 11.07 0.49
C VAL A 85 -7.66 10.63 1.27
N ILE A 86 -6.72 10.04 0.57
CA ILE A 86 -5.45 9.58 1.09
C ILE A 86 -4.49 10.76 1.13
N THR A 87 -3.91 10.99 2.29
CA THR A 87 -2.96 12.10 2.54
C THR A 87 -1.73 11.63 3.30
N GLY A 88 -1.62 10.32 3.53
CA GLY A 88 -0.58 9.74 4.32
C GLY A 88 0.72 9.48 3.56
N VAL A 89 1.70 9.06 4.35
CA VAL A 89 3.04 8.67 3.91
C VAL A 89 3.34 7.29 4.48
N LEU A 90 3.87 6.41 3.63
CA LEU A 90 4.36 5.11 4.03
C LEU A 90 5.88 5.11 3.99
N PHE A 91 6.50 4.67 5.07
CA PHE A 91 7.94 4.43 5.16
C PHE A 91 8.14 2.93 5.21
N PHE A 92 8.87 2.40 4.23
CA PHE A 92 9.24 1.01 4.13
C PHE A 92 10.72 0.87 4.46
N SER A 93 11.04 0.03 5.43
CA SER A 93 12.40 -0.39 5.75
C SER A 93 12.54 -1.90 5.59
N PHE A 94 13.76 -2.33 5.25
CA PHE A 94 14.06 -3.72 4.91
C PHE A 94 15.18 -4.25 5.82
N PRO A 95 14.91 -4.48 7.12
CA PRO A 95 15.94 -4.86 8.09
C PRO A 95 16.57 -6.24 7.83
N SER A 96 15.90 -7.10 7.07
CA SER A 96 16.44 -8.38 6.59
C SER A 96 15.73 -8.81 5.31
N GLU A 97 16.25 -9.84 4.62
CA GLU A 97 15.69 -10.31 3.34
C GLU A 97 14.21 -10.71 3.40
N ASN A 98 13.72 -11.11 4.57
CA ASN A 98 12.37 -11.64 4.75
C ASN A 98 11.49 -10.77 5.63
N VAL A 99 11.89 -9.54 5.96
CA VAL A 99 11.11 -8.66 6.83
C VAL A 99 10.97 -7.30 6.15
N ILE A 100 9.73 -6.88 5.98
CA ILE A 100 9.36 -5.54 5.55
C ILE A 100 8.71 -4.85 6.74
N GLU A 101 9.35 -3.80 7.24
CA GLU A 101 8.77 -2.91 8.23
C GLU A 101 8.08 -1.74 7.53
N VAL A 102 6.84 -1.46 7.94
CA VAL A 102 6.06 -0.38 7.37
C VAL A 102 5.56 0.53 8.49
N LYS A 103 5.92 1.81 8.36
CA LYS A 103 5.38 2.90 9.18
C LYS A 103 4.47 3.77 8.32
N ALA A 104 3.19 3.77 8.63
CA ALA A 104 2.17 4.57 8.00
C ALA A 104 1.86 5.80 8.87
N THR A 105 1.97 6.99 8.28
CA THR A 105 1.59 8.25 8.93
C THR A 105 0.48 8.95 8.15
N GLY A 106 -0.43 9.66 8.83
CA GLY A 106 -1.55 10.35 8.19
C GLY A 106 -2.72 9.41 7.86
N ASN A 107 -3.40 9.62 6.73
CA ASN A 107 -4.54 8.80 6.29
C ASN A 107 -4.12 7.91 5.10
N ASN A 108 -4.05 6.59 5.30
CA ASN A 108 -3.58 5.63 4.30
C ASN A 108 -4.59 4.50 4.07
N LEU A 109 -4.66 4.00 2.84
CA LEU A 109 -5.40 2.79 2.48
C LEU A 109 -4.39 1.65 2.24
N LEU A 110 -4.48 0.59 3.02
CA LEU A 110 -3.54 -0.53 3.01
C LEU A 110 -4.26 -1.81 2.64
N GLN A 111 -3.75 -2.52 1.64
CA GLN A 111 -4.17 -3.89 1.34
C GLN A 111 -3.20 -4.87 2.00
N LEU A 112 -3.70 -5.74 2.86
CA LEU A 112 -2.93 -6.83 3.46
C LEU A 112 -3.43 -8.18 2.94
N PRO A 113 -2.55 -9.11 2.54
CA PRO A 113 -2.95 -10.43 2.05
C PRO A 113 -3.26 -11.41 3.18
N SER A 114 -2.64 -11.28 4.37
CA SER A 114 -2.91 -12.13 5.53
C SER A 114 -2.70 -11.38 6.85
N PRO A 115 -3.71 -11.30 7.76
CA PRO A 115 -5.11 -11.61 7.48
C PRO A 115 -5.63 -10.69 6.38
N ALA A 116 -6.33 -11.27 5.41
CA ALA A 116 -6.82 -10.55 4.24
C ALA A 116 -7.73 -9.40 4.67
N GLY A 117 -7.43 -8.20 4.19
CA GLY A 117 -8.32 -7.07 4.39
C GLY A 117 -7.82 -5.78 3.75
N LEU A 118 -8.76 -4.86 3.59
CA LEU A 118 -8.51 -3.51 3.13
C LEU A 118 -8.67 -2.58 4.34
N PHE A 119 -7.56 -1.99 4.79
CA PHE A 119 -7.50 -1.22 6.03
C PHE A 119 -7.31 0.26 5.74
N LEU A 120 -8.23 1.08 6.27
CA LEU A 120 -8.02 2.52 6.38
C LEU A 120 -7.28 2.80 7.69
N THR A 121 -6.05 3.31 7.60
CA THR A 121 -5.26 3.71 8.76
C THR A 121 -5.21 5.22 8.91
N ARG A 122 -5.30 5.70 10.16
CA ARG A 122 -5.23 7.13 10.51
C ARG A 122 -4.23 7.36 11.63
N GLY A 123 -3.45 8.42 11.54
CA GLY A 123 -2.47 8.78 12.58
C GLY A 123 -1.14 8.07 12.35
N ASN A 124 -0.56 7.47 13.38
CA ASN A 124 0.72 6.75 13.29
C ASN A 124 0.50 5.27 13.55
N VAL A 125 0.64 4.48 12.50
CA VAL A 125 0.43 3.03 12.53
C VAL A 125 1.69 2.34 12.01
N ASN A 126 2.15 1.33 12.73
CA ASN A 126 3.34 0.56 12.37
C ASN A 126 2.95 -0.92 12.27
N PHE A 127 3.41 -1.61 11.25
CA PHE A 127 3.23 -3.05 11.10
C PHE A 127 4.46 -3.65 10.42
N SER A 128 4.58 -4.97 10.44
CA SER A 128 5.60 -5.67 9.68
C SER A 128 5.01 -6.89 9.02
N VAL A 129 5.46 -7.15 7.80
CA VAL A 129 5.10 -8.32 7.02
C VAL A 129 6.36 -9.06 6.60
N ASP A 130 6.22 -10.34 6.27
CA ASP A 130 7.28 -11.09 5.62
C ASP A 130 7.34 -10.80 4.12
N SER A 131 8.31 -11.40 3.43
CA SER A 131 8.46 -11.29 1.96
C SER A 131 7.29 -11.89 1.16
N GLN A 132 6.41 -12.67 1.80
CA GLN A 132 5.18 -13.20 1.21
C GLN A 132 3.94 -12.36 1.57
N GLY A 133 4.12 -11.27 2.32
CA GLY A 133 3.04 -10.39 2.78
C GLY A 133 2.29 -10.93 4.00
N ASN A 134 2.73 -12.05 4.61
CA ASN A 134 2.13 -12.50 5.86
C ASN A 134 2.52 -11.55 6.98
N GLU A 135 1.56 -11.23 7.82
CA GLU A 135 1.81 -10.35 8.94
C GLU A 135 2.70 -10.99 10.00
N LEU A 136 3.81 -10.33 10.29
CA LEU A 136 4.71 -10.66 11.41
C LEU A 136 4.34 -9.88 12.67
N ARG A 137 3.82 -8.66 12.50
CA ARG A 137 3.35 -7.82 13.60
C ARG A 137 2.17 -6.97 13.16
N ARG A 138 1.05 -7.12 13.89
CA ARG A 138 -0.17 -6.34 13.69
C ARG A 138 0.07 -4.86 13.93
N PHE A 139 -0.82 -4.07 13.34
CA PHE A 139 -0.90 -2.63 13.53
C PHE A 139 -0.69 -2.24 15.01
N SER A 140 0.31 -1.40 15.23
CA SER A 140 0.66 -0.82 16.53
C SER A 140 0.89 0.69 16.39
N GLY A 141 1.00 1.40 17.50
CA GLY A 141 1.18 2.85 17.53
C GLY A 141 -0.07 3.58 18.04
N SER A 142 -0.05 4.90 17.95
CA SER A 142 -1.12 5.77 18.48
C SER A 142 -2.25 6.02 17.47
N GLY A 143 -2.14 5.48 16.26
CA GLY A 143 -3.16 5.60 15.22
C GLY A 143 -4.27 4.56 15.32
N THR A 144 -5.19 4.61 14.35
CA THR A 144 -6.27 3.62 14.19
C THR A 144 -6.10 2.87 12.88
N ALA A 145 -6.57 1.63 12.86
CA ALA A 145 -6.69 0.81 11.66
C ALA A 145 -8.09 0.22 11.60
N THR A 146 -8.85 0.54 10.55
CA THR A 146 -10.23 0.11 10.37
C THR A 146 -10.33 -0.74 9.11
N ASN A 147 -10.84 -1.96 9.23
CA ASN A 147 -11.18 -2.75 8.06
C ASN A 147 -12.37 -2.10 7.33
N VAL A 148 -12.20 -1.70 6.08
CA VAL A 148 -13.29 -1.09 5.29
C VAL A 148 -14.04 -2.09 4.44
N CYS A 149 -13.66 -3.37 4.46
CA CYS A 149 -14.39 -4.42 3.75
C CYS A 149 -15.85 -4.51 4.24
N ASP A 150 -16.09 -4.43 5.55
CA ASP A 150 -17.44 -4.46 6.14
C ASP A 150 -18.35 -3.32 5.65
N LEU A 151 -17.77 -2.25 5.09
CA LEU A 151 -18.51 -1.12 4.52
C LEU A 151 -18.84 -1.29 3.04
N LEU A 152 -18.22 -2.26 2.37
CA LEU A 152 -18.24 -2.45 0.92
C LEU A 152 -18.99 -3.72 0.50
N GLY A 153 -19.18 -4.66 1.41
CA GLY A 153 -19.86 -5.91 1.11
C GLY A 153 -20.36 -6.63 2.36
N PRO A 154 -21.22 -7.64 2.15
CA PRO A 154 -21.80 -8.47 3.19
C PRO A 154 -20.81 -9.47 3.82
#